data_AF-A0A402ARY6-F1
#
_entry.id   AF-A0A402ARY6-F1
#
_cell.length_a   1.000
_cell.length_b   1.000
_cell.length_c   1.000
_cell.angle_alpha   90.00
_cell.angle_beta   90.00
_cell.angle_gamma   90.00
#
_symmetry.space_group_name_H-M   'P 1'
#
loop_
_entity.id
_entity.type
_entity.pdbx_description
1 polymer ?
#
loop_
_entity_poly.entity_id
_entity_poly.type
_entity_poly.pdbx_seq_one_letter_code
_entity_poly.pdbx_strand_id
1 'polypeptide(L)'
;MKITAIHCRPLRLKKEIASQPSWLSESVIANPMSPYPRYAARRSSWTAPFGGLAVIIETDDGVQGLATPMGGRPYGSSSSSTLRVCW
;
A
#
# COMPACT_ATOMS: atom_id res chain seq x y z
N MET A 1 2.99 0.48 -29.24
CA MET A 1 3.27 0.47 -27.79
C MET A 1 3.28 1.86 -27.18
N LYS A 2 2.08 2.42 -27.05
CA LYS A 2 1.77 3.62 -26.26
C LYS A 2 0.91 3.21 -25.06
N ILE A 3 1.06 3.90 -23.94
CA ILE A 3 0.22 3.69 -22.75
C ILE A 3 -1.14 4.34 -22.99
N THR A 4 -2.24 3.61 -22.86
CA THR A 4 -3.60 4.15 -23.08
C THR A 4 -4.28 4.54 -21.77
N ALA A 5 -4.00 3.82 -20.68
CA ALA A 5 -4.59 4.11 -19.38
C ALA A 5 -3.74 3.61 -18.21
N ILE A 6 -3.94 4.27 -17.07
CA ILE A 6 -3.37 3.88 -15.78
C ILE A 6 -4.52 3.80 -14.79
N HIS A 7 -4.71 2.63 -14.19
CA HIS A 7 -5.70 2.40 -13.14
C HIS A 7 -5.03 2.24 -11.79
N CYS A 8 -5.50 2.99 -10.80
CA CYS A 8 -5.06 2.90 -9.42
C CYS A 8 -6.23 2.37 -8.58
N ARG A 9 -6.08 1.14 -8.05
CA ARG A 9 -7.12 0.45 -7.30
C ARG A 9 -6.64 0.16 -5.87
N PRO A 10 -7.40 0.54 -4.82
CA PRO A 10 -7.05 0.15 -3.47
C PRO A 10 -7.15 -1.37 -3.34
N LEU A 11 -6.14 -1.99 -2.72
CA LEU A 11 -6.16 -3.42 -2.42
C LEU A 11 -6.79 -3.63 -1.06
N ARG A 12 -7.85 -4.44 -1.03
CA ARG A 12 -8.47 -4.89 0.22
C ARG A 12 -7.69 -6.09 0.74
N LEU A 13 -6.89 -5.87 1.76
CA LEU A 13 -6.26 -6.97 2.50
C LEU A 13 -7.34 -7.82 3.18
N LYS A 14 -7.15 -9.15 3.16
CA LYS A 14 -8.02 -10.07 3.90
C LYS A 14 -7.90 -9.75 5.39
N LYS A 15 -9.03 -9.52 6.06
CA LYS A 15 -9.10 -9.08 7.47
C LYS A 15 -8.31 -10.00 8.42
N GLU A 16 -8.29 -11.29 8.14
CA GLU A 16 -7.55 -12.31 8.88
C GLU A 16 -6.03 -12.07 8.87
N ILE A 17 -5.47 -11.60 7.75
CA ILE A 17 -4.03 -11.36 7.58
C ILE A 17 -3.63 -10.02 8.20
N ALA A 18 -4.48 -8.99 8.08
CA ALA A 18 -4.22 -7.67 8.64
C ALA A 18 -4.24 -7.64 10.19
N SER A 19 -4.87 -8.63 10.83
CA SER A 19 -5.06 -8.67 12.28
C SER A 19 -4.03 -9.52 13.03
N GLN A 20 -3.11 -10.22 12.35
CA GLN A 20 -2.13 -11.05 13.05
C GLN A 20 -0.94 -10.20 13.53
N PRO A 21 -0.57 -10.26 14.82
CA PRO A 21 0.61 -9.59 15.32
C PRO A 21 1.85 -10.18 14.65
N SER A 22 2.56 -9.35 13.88
CA SER A 22 3.82 -9.73 13.23
C SER A 22 5.00 -9.40 14.13
N TRP A 23 6.01 -10.27 14.18
CA TRP A 23 7.28 -9.95 14.85
C TRP A 23 7.90 -8.65 14.31
N LEU A 24 7.69 -8.33 13.02
CA LEU A 24 8.24 -7.12 12.39
C LEU A 24 7.59 -5.82 12.91
N SER A 25 6.39 -5.92 13.49
CA SER A 25 5.56 -4.77 13.86
C SER A 25 5.29 -4.70 15.36
N GLU A 26 5.07 -5.84 16.01
CA GLU A 26 4.67 -5.98 17.42
C GLU A 26 5.83 -6.45 18.32
N SER A 27 7.08 -6.25 17.90
CA SER A 27 8.27 -6.50 18.73
C SER A 27 9.20 -5.28 18.83
N VAL A 28 10.15 -5.37 19.77
CA VAL A 28 11.17 -4.34 19.99
C VAL A 28 12.21 -4.40 18.87
N ILE A 29 12.12 -3.46 17.94
CA ILE A 29 13.06 -3.30 16.82
C ILE A 29 13.63 -1.89 16.86
N ALA A 30 14.95 -1.77 16.80
CA ALA A 30 15.64 -0.48 16.74
C ALA A 30 15.17 0.33 15.52
N ASN A 31 14.66 1.53 15.78
CA ASN A 31 14.15 2.44 14.77
C ASN A 31 14.30 3.89 15.27
N PRO A 32 14.10 4.93 14.42
CA PRO A 32 14.26 6.33 14.83
C PRO A 32 13.39 6.76 16.02
N MET A 33 12.31 6.03 16.31
CA MET A 33 11.42 6.31 17.43
C MET A 33 11.77 5.54 18.71
N SER A 34 12.74 4.62 18.68
CA SER A 34 13.16 3.82 19.84
C SER A 34 13.58 4.63 21.08
N PRO A 35 14.20 5.82 20.97
CA PRO A 35 14.52 6.65 22.14
C PRO A 35 13.30 7.17 22.90
N TYR A 36 12.10 7.15 22.29
CA TYR A 36 10.88 7.63 22.92
C TYR A 36 10.11 6.47 23.56
N PRO A 37 9.96 6.42 24.90
CA PRO A 37 9.36 5.28 25.60
C PRO A 37 7.96 4.89 25.10
N ARG A 38 7.17 5.88 24.66
CA ARG A 38 5.82 5.67 24.12
C ARG A 38 5.78 4.85 22.81
N TYR A 39 6.90 4.74 22.09
CA TYR A 39 7.00 3.98 20.84
C TYR A 39 7.97 2.80 20.88
N ALA A 40 8.76 2.68 21.96
CA ALA A 40 9.85 1.72 22.04
C ALA A 40 9.40 0.25 22.03
N ALA A 41 8.23 -0.04 22.61
CA ALA A 41 7.74 -1.41 22.79
C ALA A 41 7.38 -2.12 21.47
N ARG A 42 6.96 -1.36 20.44
CA ARG A 42 6.49 -1.92 19.16
C ARG A 42 6.60 -0.91 18.02
N ARG A 43 7.09 -1.35 16.87
CA ARG A 43 7.22 -0.51 15.66
C ARG A 43 5.87 0.00 15.16
N SER A 44 4.79 -0.78 15.33
CA SER A 44 3.44 -0.40 14.91
C SER A 44 2.88 0.83 15.61
N SER A 45 3.42 1.20 16.77
CA SER A 45 2.97 2.35 17.57
C SER A 45 3.13 3.70 16.89
N TRP A 46 3.98 3.80 15.85
CA TRP A 46 4.27 5.06 15.17
C TRP A 46 4.17 4.98 13.64
N THR A 47 3.96 3.79 13.06
CA THR A 47 3.74 3.64 11.61
C THR A 47 2.31 4.01 11.21
N ALA A 48 2.18 4.77 10.13
CA ALA A 48 0.89 5.08 9.53
C ALA A 48 0.25 3.82 8.88
N PRO A 49 -1.10 3.70 8.89
CA PRO A 49 -1.80 2.55 8.35
C PRO A 49 -1.96 2.64 6.82
N PHE A 50 -0.85 2.56 6.09
CA PHE A 50 -0.88 2.55 4.63
C PHE A 50 -1.56 1.30 4.08
N GLY A 51 -2.49 1.48 3.15
CA GLY A 51 -3.12 0.39 2.41
C GLY A 51 -2.23 -0.12 1.28
N GLY A 52 -2.60 -1.28 0.74
CA GLY A 52 -2.05 -1.74 -0.54
C GLY A 52 -2.69 -0.99 -1.71
N LEU A 53 -1.93 -0.81 -2.79
CA LEU A 53 -2.40 -0.23 -4.05
C LEU A 53 -2.04 -1.19 -5.19
N ALA A 54 -2.95 -1.38 -6.13
CA ALA A 54 -2.65 -1.99 -7.42
C ALA A 54 -2.62 -0.89 -8.49
N VAL A 55 -1.52 -0.83 -9.23
CA VAL A 55 -1.35 0.03 -10.40
C VAL A 55 -1.36 -0.86 -11.63
N ILE A 56 -2.32 -0.63 -12.52
CA ILE A 56 -2.49 -1.39 -13.76
C ILE A 56 -2.29 -0.41 -14.92
N ILE A 57 -1.40 -0.74 -15.85
CA ILE A 57 -1.09 0.09 -17.02
C ILE A 57 -1.55 -0.67 -18.26
N GLU A 58 -2.41 -0.05 -19.05
CA GLU A 58 -2.89 -0.58 -20.34
C GLU A 58 -2.11 0.06 -21.50
N THR A 59 -1.86 -0.72 -22.55
CA THR A 59 -1.24 -0.25 -23.79
C THR A 59 -2.17 -0.43 -24.99
N ASP A 60 -1.88 0.27 -26.08
CA ASP A 60 -2.59 0.16 -27.37
C ASP A 60 -2.46 -1.23 -28.01
N ASP A 61 -1.35 -1.92 -27.76
CA ASP A 61 -1.10 -3.28 -28.25
C ASP A 61 -1.78 -4.38 -27.39
N GLY A 62 -2.62 -3.98 -26.43
CA GLY A 62 -3.37 -4.89 -25.56
C GLY A 62 -2.58 -5.49 -24.39
N VAL A 63 -1.30 -5.12 -24.23
CA VAL A 63 -0.46 -5.56 -23.11
C VAL A 63 -0.83 -4.79 -21.84
N GLN A 64 -0.93 -5.49 -20.72
CA GLN A 64 -1.12 -4.90 -19.40
C GLN A 64 0.08 -5.14 -18.47
N GLY A 65 0.50 -4.09 -17.77
CA GLY A 65 1.46 -4.18 -16.66
C GLY A 65 0.76 -4.04 -15.31
N LEU A 66 1.24 -4.76 -14.28
CA LEU A 66 0.71 -4.71 -12.92
C LEU A 66 1.85 -4.49 -11.91
N ALA A 67 1.64 -3.58 -10.95
CA ALA A 67 2.51 -3.40 -9.80
C ALA A 67 1.69 -3.21 -8.51
N THR A 68 2.25 -3.70 -7.39
CA THR A 68 1.61 -3.60 -6.07
C THR A 68 2.52 -2.87 -5.08
N PRO A 69 2.52 -1.52 -5.07
CA PRO A 69 3.26 -0.75 -4.08
C PRO A 69 2.53 -0.64 -2.74
N MET A 70 3.30 -0.35 -1.69
CA MET A 70 2.76 0.22 -0.44
C MET A 70 2.55 1.73 -0.62
N GLY A 71 1.51 2.28 0.01
CA GLY A 71 1.15 3.70 -0.14
C GLY A 71 -0.25 3.94 -0.70
N GLY A 72 -1.08 2.88 -0.75
CA GLY A 72 -2.51 3.03 -0.91
C GLY A 72 -3.11 3.85 0.24
N ARG A 73 -4.30 4.37 -0.01
CA ARG A 73 -5.05 5.13 1.00
C ARG A 73 -5.26 4.29 2.27
N PRO A 74 -5.54 4.94 3.42
CA PRO A 74 -5.76 4.21 4.67
C PRO A 74 -6.82 3.11 4.52
N TYR A 75 -6.59 2.00 5.22
CA TYR A 75 -7.54 0.89 5.26
C TYR A 75 -8.95 1.40 5.57
N GLY A 76 -9.92 1.05 4.72
CA GLY A 76 -11.31 1.49 4.83
C GLY A 76 -11.75 2.54 3.81
N SER A 77 -10.81 3.17 3.09
CA SER A 77 -11.13 4.06 1.97
C SER A 77 -11.14 3.31 0.62
N SER A 78 -12.16 3.53 -0.21
CA SER A 78 -12.44 2.71 -1.41
C SER A 78 -12.28 3.43 -2.75
N SER A 79 -11.81 4.68 -2.77
CA SER A 79 -11.73 5.44 -4.02
C SER A 79 -10.69 4.85 -4.96
N SER A 80 -11.12 4.49 -6.16
CA SER A 80 -10.25 4.16 -7.29
C SER A 80 -10.07 5.38 -8.18
N SER A 81 -8.93 5.49 -8.85
CA SER A 81 -8.71 6.49 -9.89
C SER A 81 -8.28 5.83 -11.20
N THR A 82 -8.55 6.52 -12.31
CA THR A 82 -8.10 6.12 -13.64
C THR A 82 -7.64 7.38 -14.36
N LEU A 83 -6.43 7.33 -14.89
CA LEU A 83 -5.90 8.34 -15.79
C LEU A 83 -5.93 7.76 -17.20
N ARG A 84 -6.69 8.39 -18.10
CA ARG A 84 -6.62 8.10 -19.54
C ARG A 84 -5.53 8.98 -20.13
N VAL A 85 -4.65 8.39 -20.94
CA VAL A 85 -3.56 9.11 -21.59
C VAL A 85 -3.97 9.37 -23.03
N CYS A 86 -4.06 10.65 -23.40
CA CYS A 86 -4.26 11.08 -24.78
C CYS A 86 -2.89 11.47 -25.33
N TRP A 87 -2.47 10.81 -26.41
CA TRP A 87 -1.25 11.13 -27.16
C TRP A 87 -1.58 11.90 -28.42
#